data_AF-A0A9E0PTP3-F1
#
_entry.id   AF-A0A9E0PTP3-F1
#
_cell.length_a   1.000
_cell.length_b   1.000
_cell.length_c   1.000
_cell.angle_alpha   90.00
_cell.angle_beta   90.00
_cell.angle_gamma   90.00
#
_symmetry.space_group_name_H-M   'P 1'
#
loop_
_entity.id
_entity.type
_entity.pdbx_description
1 polymer ?
#
loop_
_entity_poly.entity_id
_entity_poly.type
_entity_poly.pdbx_seq_one_letter_code
_entity_poly.pdbx_strand_id
1 'polypeptide(L)'
;MNYLLRVSDHLNQHLVVITLDQQTAKQPAVDIVFEILGAEKPEELIEEGRLPQGQIEDLRALQQIIFDRDSDGLFISNSVDFVANGEALDPEAPLLQAFVPSERDSVKYMRCDLVVLDKSNSSASSGQPNNANQTTTEKKVEEFGRVMFLHQIAVGTIIDVTKDNGDLVDVIAYGERENLIEIDVKKAAYKLSEKGKRMHDSYIAEAQDLIKRFDIYGDVDVDSAGTAHFDTNLGRDLRVAAFEAEGVDPFRARFLLGLNDGEWDKLDNWTEVFQDPTWYGQIFAPVEQAASVEEIGESNLRRIIEQAKATLRLS
;
A
#
# COMPACT_ATOMS: atom_id res chain seq x y z
N MET A 1 -0.76 27.73 -26.67
CA MET A 1 -1.73 26.62 -26.49
C MET A 1 -1.63 26.25 -25.03
N ASN A 2 -2.68 26.42 -24.24
CA ASN A 2 -2.64 26.14 -22.81
C ASN A 2 -2.94 24.66 -22.56
N TYR A 3 -2.20 24.03 -21.65
CA TYR A 3 -2.40 22.65 -21.25
C TYR A 3 -3.09 22.64 -19.89
N LEU A 4 -4.29 22.07 -19.82
CA LEU A 4 -5.05 21.94 -18.59
C LEU A 4 -5.01 20.49 -18.11
N LEU A 5 -4.26 20.26 -17.04
CA LEU A 5 -4.19 18.99 -16.34
C LEU A 5 -5.26 18.99 -15.25
N ARG A 6 -6.28 18.17 -15.42
CA ARG A 6 -7.32 17.97 -14.42
C ARG A 6 -6.94 16.73 -13.60
N VAL A 7 -6.62 16.89 -12.33
CA VAL A 7 -6.24 15.77 -11.45
C VAL A 7 -7.34 15.51 -10.45
N SER A 8 -7.82 14.27 -10.38
CA SER A 8 -8.83 13.85 -9.41
C SER A 8 -8.46 12.53 -8.76
N ASP A 9 -9.04 12.25 -7.59
CA ASP A 9 -9.13 10.87 -7.13
C ASP A 9 -10.19 10.10 -7.93
N HIS A 10 -10.19 8.77 -7.75
CA HIS A 10 -11.11 7.85 -8.41
C HIS A 10 -12.60 8.07 -8.07
N LEU A 11 -12.91 8.69 -6.93
CA LEU A 11 -14.29 9.01 -6.50
C LEU A 11 -14.72 10.42 -6.93
N ASN A 12 -13.82 11.19 -7.56
CA ASN A 12 -13.97 12.63 -7.82
C ASN A 12 -14.31 13.43 -6.55
N GLN A 13 -13.85 13.00 -5.37
CA GLN A 13 -14.05 13.75 -4.13
C GLN A 13 -13.13 14.97 -4.06
N HIS A 14 -11.88 14.78 -4.48
CA HIS A 14 -10.88 15.82 -4.63
C HIS A 14 -10.57 16.04 -6.09
N LEU A 15 -10.56 17.30 -6.51
CA LEU A 15 -10.37 17.69 -7.88
C LEU A 15 -9.61 19.01 -7.99
N VAL A 16 -8.48 18.98 -8.70
CA VAL A 16 -7.72 20.18 -9.03
C VAL A 16 -7.56 20.33 -10.53
N VAL A 17 -7.44 21.58 -10.98
CA VAL A 17 -7.19 21.93 -12.37
C VAL A 17 -5.93 22.76 -12.42
N ILE A 18 -4.89 22.19 -13.02
CA ILE A 18 -3.56 22.75 -13.08
C ILE A 18 -3.30 23.23 -14.50
N THR A 19 -2.82 24.47 -14.61
CA THR A 19 -2.40 25.03 -15.90
C THR A 19 -0.92 24.78 -16.09
N LEU A 20 -0.57 24.08 -17.17
CA LEU A 20 0.80 23.81 -17.57
C LEU A 20 1.15 24.60 -18.84
N ASP A 21 2.38 25.09 -18.91
CA ASP A 21 2.95 25.57 -20.16
C ASP A 21 3.44 24.39 -21.02
N GLN A 22 3.77 24.69 -22.28
CA GLN A 22 4.18 23.68 -23.23
C GLN A 22 5.54 23.03 -22.90
N GLN A 23 6.43 23.71 -22.18
CA GLN A 23 7.73 23.16 -21.80
C GLN A 23 7.55 22.17 -20.67
N THR A 24 6.79 22.53 -19.62
CA THR A 24 6.44 21.61 -18.53
C THR A 24 5.71 20.39 -19.05
N ALA A 25 4.72 20.53 -19.95
CA ALA A 25 4.01 19.38 -20.50
C ALA A 25 4.90 18.38 -21.28
N LYS A 26 6.09 18.79 -21.74
CA LYS A 26 7.03 17.91 -22.45
C LYS A 26 7.92 17.07 -21.54
N GLN A 27 7.95 17.35 -20.24
CA GLN A 27 8.69 16.54 -19.27
C GLN A 27 8.02 15.17 -19.11
N PRO A 28 8.78 14.15 -18.65
CA PRO A 28 8.23 12.88 -18.20
C PRO A 28 7.07 13.08 -17.23
N ALA A 29 6.06 12.22 -17.32
CA ALA A 29 4.89 12.31 -16.47
C ALA A 29 5.22 12.22 -14.97
N VAL A 30 6.18 11.37 -14.62
CA VAL A 30 6.66 11.21 -13.23
C VAL A 30 7.26 12.50 -12.67
N ASP A 31 8.04 13.24 -13.46
CA ASP A 31 8.66 14.49 -13.04
C ASP A 31 7.60 15.55 -12.75
N ILE A 32 6.56 15.65 -13.59
CA ILE A 32 5.47 16.60 -13.40
C ILE A 32 4.65 16.24 -12.15
N VAL A 33 4.45 14.95 -11.88
CA VAL A 33 3.82 14.49 -10.64
C VAL A 33 4.63 14.99 -9.44
N PHE A 34 5.94 14.75 -9.39
CA PHE A 34 6.77 15.23 -8.28
C PHE A 34 6.87 16.77 -8.17
N GLU A 35 7.14 17.47 -9.27
CA GLU A 35 7.36 18.92 -9.25
C GLU A 35 6.09 19.70 -8.94
N ILE A 36 4.94 19.24 -9.47
CA ILE A 36 3.69 20.00 -9.39
C ILE A 36 2.75 19.41 -8.34
N LEU A 37 2.47 18.11 -8.41
CA LEU A 37 1.60 17.48 -7.43
C LEU A 37 2.33 17.31 -6.11
N GLY A 38 3.63 17.03 -6.11
CA GLY A 38 4.46 16.87 -4.91
C GLY A 38 4.99 18.18 -4.32
N ALA A 39 4.58 19.35 -4.84
CA ALA A 39 5.08 20.65 -4.41
C ALA A 39 4.97 20.83 -2.89
N GLU A 40 6.10 21.13 -2.23
CA GLU A 40 6.16 21.32 -0.77
C GLU A 40 5.34 22.51 -0.28
N LYS A 41 5.17 23.52 -1.15
CA LYS A 41 4.40 24.74 -0.90
C LYS A 41 3.40 24.98 -2.04
N PRO A 42 2.21 24.36 -1.97
CA PRO A 42 1.12 24.57 -2.94
C PRO A 42 0.78 26.04 -3.23
N GLU A 43 1.07 26.94 -2.28
CA GLU A 43 0.85 28.37 -2.41
C GLU A 43 1.69 29.01 -3.53
N GLU A 44 2.89 28.50 -3.78
CA GLU A 44 3.77 29.00 -4.85
C GLU A 44 3.14 28.72 -6.24
N LEU A 45 2.41 27.60 -6.40
CA LEU A 45 1.68 27.29 -7.63
C LEU A 45 0.54 28.27 -7.91
N ILE A 46 -0.03 28.90 -6.89
CA ILE A 46 -1.05 29.95 -7.05
C ILE A 46 -0.39 31.25 -7.50
N GLU A 47 0.74 31.61 -6.88
CA GLU A 47 1.51 32.81 -7.26
C GLU A 47 1.98 32.74 -8.72
N GLU A 48 2.34 31.54 -9.18
CA GLU A 48 2.69 31.25 -10.58
C GLU A 48 1.48 31.17 -11.52
N GLY A 49 0.25 31.24 -10.99
CA GLY A 49 -0.98 31.12 -11.78
C GLY A 49 -1.24 29.72 -12.34
N ARG A 50 -0.59 28.69 -11.78
CA ARG A 50 -0.75 27.28 -12.18
C ARG A 50 -1.92 26.61 -11.46
N LEU A 51 -2.19 26.98 -10.20
CA LEU A 51 -3.29 26.47 -9.39
C LEU A 51 -4.30 27.59 -9.02
N PRO A 52 -5.62 27.36 -9.09
CA PRO A 52 -6.62 28.29 -8.58
C PRO A 52 -6.58 28.43 -7.04
N GLN A 53 -6.83 29.64 -6.51
CA GLN A 53 -6.79 29.93 -5.06
C GLN A 53 -7.67 29.03 -4.18
N GLY A 54 -8.76 28.47 -4.73
CA GLY A 54 -9.70 27.64 -3.98
C GLY A 54 -9.35 26.15 -3.91
N GLN A 55 -8.24 25.70 -4.52
CA GLN A 55 -7.94 24.28 -4.72
C GLN A 55 -6.77 23.74 -3.90
N ILE A 56 -6.25 24.53 -2.94
CA ILE A 56 -5.13 24.09 -2.08
C ILE A 56 -5.50 22.85 -1.29
N GLU A 57 -6.68 22.84 -0.66
CA GLU A 57 -7.09 21.73 0.21
C GLU A 57 -7.30 20.44 -0.59
N ASP A 58 -7.88 20.54 -1.80
CA ASP A 58 -8.00 19.39 -2.71
C ASP A 58 -6.64 18.91 -3.21
N LEU A 59 -5.69 19.82 -3.48
CA LEU A 59 -4.32 19.43 -3.85
C LEU A 59 -3.63 18.70 -2.69
N ARG A 60 -3.77 19.18 -1.46
CA ARG A 60 -3.20 18.54 -0.26
C ARG A 60 -3.82 17.16 0.00
N ALA A 61 -5.12 17.01 -0.21
CA ALA A 61 -5.77 15.71 -0.11
C ALA A 61 -5.24 14.73 -1.17
N LEU A 62 -5.12 15.19 -2.43
CA LEU A 62 -4.49 14.39 -3.49
C LEU A 62 -3.02 14.06 -3.17
N GLN A 63 -2.27 14.99 -2.58
CA GLN A 63 -0.88 14.75 -2.15
C GLN A 63 -0.78 13.62 -1.13
N GLN A 64 -1.70 13.58 -0.16
CA GLN A 64 -1.74 12.51 0.85
C GLN A 64 -2.07 11.14 0.25
N ILE A 65 -2.82 11.11 -0.85
CA ILE A 65 -3.10 9.87 -1.59
C ILE A 65 -1.89 9.46 -2.43
N ILE A 66 -1.29 10.42 -3.14
CA ILE A 66 -0.26 10.15 -4.13
C ILE A 66 1.09 9.84 -3.50
N PHE A 67 1.48 10.51 -2.41
CA PHE A 67 2.84 10.51 -1.94
C PHE A 67 2.99 9.99 -0.51
N ASP A 68 4.03 9.17 -0.34
CA ASP A 68 4.57 8.76 0.94
C ASP A 68 5.92 9.47 1.20
N ARG A 69 6.39 9.44 2.45
CA ARG A 69 7.66 10.05 2.86
C ARG A 69 8.46 9.09 3.72
N ASP A 70 9.76 8.98 3.44
CA ASP A 70 10.71 8.22 4.25
C ASP A 70 11.97 9.05 4.58
N SER A 71 13.04 8.39 5.03
CA SER A 71 14.32 9.03 5.32
C SER A 71 15.05 9.55 4.08
N ASP A 72 14.70 9.07 2.88
CA ASP A 72 15.35 9.37 1.61
C ASP A 72 14.58 10.44 0.81
N GLY A 73 13.31 10.70 1.12
CA GLY A 73 12.56 11.86 0.65
C GLY A 73 11.08 11.60 0.39
N LEU A 74 10.51 12.35 -0.55
CA LEU A 74 9.15 12.17 -1.06
C LEU A 74 9.18 11.12 -2.17
N PHE A 75 8.30 10.14 -2.14
CA PHE A 75 8.12 9.18 -3.23
C PHE A 75 6.64 8.95 -3.53
N ILE A 76 6.33 8.50 -4.74
CA ILE A 76 4.95 8.15 -5.12
C ILE A 76 4.59 6.84 -4.42
N SER A 77 3.46 6.82 -3.73
CA SER A 77 2.98 5.63 -3.02
C SER A 77 2.84 4.46 -3.98
N ASN A 78 3.35 3.29 -3.58
CA ASN A 78 3.19 2.06 -4.37
C ASN A 78 1.70 1.64 -4.48
N SER A 79 0.86 2.22 -3.62
CA SER A 79 -0.58 2.00 -3.57
C SER A 79 -1.37 2.78 -4.63
N VAL A 80 -0.74 3.68 -5.40
CA VAL A 80 -1.46 4.43 -6.44
C VAL A 80 -1.07 4.03 -7.85
N ASP A 81 -2.02 4.13 -8.77
CA ASP A 81 -1.80 4.14 -10.22
C ASP A 81 -2.37 5.43 -10.81
N PHE A 82 -1.81 5.86 -11.94
CA PHE A 82 -2.28 7.02 -12.67
C PHE A 82 -2.90 6.61 -14.01
N VAL A 83 -4.11 7.11 -14.24
CA VAL A 83 -4.83 6.90 -15.50
C VAL A 83 -5.10 8.25 -16.15
N ALA A 84 -4.61 8.46 -17.36
CA ALA A 84 -4.81 9.67 -18.13
C ALA A 84 -5.84 9.44 -19.25
N ASN A 85 -6.94 10.18 -19.23
CA ASN A 85 -8.08 10.04 -20.14
C ASN A 85 -8.63 8.61 -20.28
N GLY A 86 -8.52 7.80 -19.21
CA GLY A 86 -8.98 6.41 -19.20
C GLY A 86 -7.93 5.38 -19.64
N GLU A 87 -6.71 5.79 -19.99
CA GLU A 87 -5.60 4.89 -20.32
C GLU A 87 -4.49 4.97 -19.27
N ALA A 88 -3.78 3.86 -19.05
CA ALA A 88 -2.66 3.82 -18.11
C ALA A 88 -1.57 4.82 -18.53
N LEU A 89 -1.11 5.63 -17.57
CA LEU A 89 -0.06 6.62 -17.82
C LEU A 89 1.31 5.95 -17.79
N ASP A 90 2.08 6.11 -18.87
CA ASP A 90 3.51 5.75 -18.89
C ASP A 90 4.30 6.84 -18.13
N PRO A 91 4.95 6.52 -17.00
CA PRO A 91 5.64 7.49 -16.17
C PRO A 91 6.86 8.12 -16.86
N GLU A 92 7.51 7.39 -17.76
CA GLU A 92 8.74 7.81 -18.44
C GLU A 92 8.45 8.59 -19.74
N ALA A 93 7.21 8.50 -20.24
CA ALA A 93 6.80 9.21 -21.44
C ALA A 93 6.48 10.69 -21.15
N PRO A 94 6.73 11.60 -22.12
CA PRO A 94 6.27 12.98 -22.01
C PRO A 94 4.76 13.08 -21.76
N LEU A 95 4.34 13.81 -20.72
CA LEU A 95 2.92 13.95 -20.38
C LEU A 95 2.10 14.56 -21.52
N LEU A 96 2.74 15.35 -22.38
CA LEU A 96 2.17 15.93 -23.60
C LEU A 96 1.43 14.89 -24.47
N GLN A 97 1.89 13.64 -24.48
CA GLN A 97 1.25 12.56 -25.25
C GLN A 97 -0.14 12.20 -24.73
N ALA A 98 -0.38 12.40 -23.43
CA ALA A 98 -1.66 12.15 -22.79
C ALA A 98 -2.65 13.32 -22.94
N PHE A 99 -2.29 14.42 -23.61
CA PHE A 99 -3.20 15.55 -23.81
C PHE A 99 -4.03 15.41 -25.07
N VAL A 100 -5.34 15.65 -24.95
CA VAL A 100 -6.29 15.67 -26.07
C VAL A 100 -6.77 17.10 -26.38
N PRO A 101 -7.01 17.46 -27.66
CA PRO A 101 -7.60 18.75 -28.01
C PRO A 101 -9.00 18.91 -27.39
N SER A 102 -9.27 20.10 -26.87
CA SER A 102 -10.57 20.44 -26.28
C SER A 102 -10.94 21.89 -26.60
N GLU A 103 -12.23 22.22 -26.51
CA GLU A 103 -12.75 23.55 -26.79
C GLU A 103 -13.86 23.89 -25.79
N ARG A 104 -13.79 25.09 -25.23
CA ARG A 104 -14.82 25.66 -24.35
C ARG A 104 -14.94 27.14 -24.66
N ASP A 105 -16.17 27.61 -24.86
CA ASP A 105 -16.46 29.03 -25.13
C ASP A 105 -15.61 29.63 -26.28
N SER A 106 -15.38 28.85 -27.36
CA SER A 106 -14.53 29.18 -28.52
C SER A 106 -13.02 29.29 -28.24
N VAL A 107 -12.57 28.94 -27.03
CA VAL A 107 -11.15 28.86 -26.67
C VAL A 107 -10.67 27.43 -26.83
N LYS A 108 -9.68 27.22 -27.69
CA LYS A 108 -9.03 25.92 -27.91
C LYS A 108 -7.88 25.72 -26.94
N TYR A 109 -7.84 24.56 -26.30
CA TYR A 109 -6.81 24.17 -25.36
C TYR A 109 -6.56 22.66 -25.45
N MET A 110 -5.53 22.20 -24.74
CA MET A 110 -5.23 20.78 -24.61
C MET A 110 -5.64 20.35 -23.20
N ARG A 111 -6.37 19.25 -23.07
CA ARG A 111 -6.84 18.71 -21.78
C ARG A 111 -6.26 17.33 -21.51
N CYS A 112 -5.88 17.06 -20.27
CA CYS A 112 -5.58 15.72 -19.78
C CYS A 112 -6.35 15.53 -18.48
N ASP A 113 -7.21 14.51 -18.42
CA ASP A 113 -7.93 14.11 -17.21
C ASP A 113 -7.13 12.99 -16.54
N LEU A 114 -6.35 13.34 -15.52
CA LEU A 114 -5.50 12.45 -14.74
C LEU A 114 -6.25 11.98 -13.50
N VAL A 115 -6.51 10.68 -13.40
CA VAL A 115 -7.17 10.08 -12.25
C VAL A 115 -6.15 9.31 -11.43
N VAL A 116 -6.09 9.62 -10.14
CA VAL A 116 -5.33 8.88 -9.14
C VAL A 116 -6.21 7.73 -8.66
N LEU A 117 -5.82 6.53 -9.06
CA LEU A 117 -6.46 5.30 -8.63
C LEU A 117 -5.71 4.79 -7.41
N ASP A 118 -6.42 4.70 -6.30
CA ASP A 118 -5.94 3.99 -5.14
C ASP A 118 -6.17 2.49 -5.38
N LYS A 119 -5.10 1.71 -5.41
CA LYS A 119 -5.11 0.24 -5.54
C LYS A 119 -5.88 -0.41 -4.39
N SER A 120 -6.05 0.29 -3.26
CA SER A 120 -6.86 -0.18 -2.14
C SER A 120 -8.36 0.12 -2.29
N ASN A 121 -8.77 1.11 -3.10
CA ASN A 121 -10.15 1.60 -3.18
C ASN A 121 -10.83 1.51 -4.57
N SER A 122 -10.21 0.86 -5.56
CA SER A 122 -10.85 0.55 -6.85
C SER A 122 -11.91 -0.56 -6.75
N SER A 123 -12.94 -0.33 -5.93
CA SER A 123 -14.16 -1.15 -5.84
C SER A 123 -15.42 -0.29 -5.91
N ALA A 124 -15.54 0.58 -6.91
CA ALA A 124 -16.83 1.21 -7.23
C ALA A 124 -17.02 1.56 -8.71
N SER A 125 -17.89 0.77 -9.36
CA SER A 125 -18.67 1.05 -10.58
C SER A 125 -18.02 0.91 -11.96
N SER A 126 -18.23 -0.24 -12.60
CA SER A 126 -19.18 -0.37 -13.72
C SER A 126 -19.33 -1.86 -14.10
N GLY A 127 -20.56 -2.27 -14.43
CA GLY A 127 -20.98 -3.66 -14.38
C GLY A 127 -20.39 -4.59 -15.44
N GLN A 128 -19.82 -5.70 -14.97
CA GLN A 128 -20.02 -7.08 -15.46
C GLN A 128 -19.42 -8.05 -14.42
N PRO A 129 -20.04 -9.21 -14.14
CA PRO A 129 -19.64 -10.06 -13.03
C PRO A 129 -18.40 -10.90 -13.36
N ASN A 130 -17.57 -11.11 -12.35
CA ASN A 130 -16.45 -12.07 -12.26
C ASN A 130 -15.19 -11.74 -13.09
N ASN A 131 -14.21 -11.08 -12.45
CA ASN A 131 -12.76 -11.39 -12.54
C ASN A 131 -11.85 -10.37 -11.83
N ALA A 132 -12.32 -9.15 -11.51
CA ALA A 132 -11.44 -8.11 -10.95
C ALA A 132 -11.00 -8.33 -9.49
N ASN A 133 -11.90 -8.84 -8.63
CA ASN A 133 -11.53 -9.21 -7.25
C ASN A 133 -10.58 -10.41 -7.18
N GLN A 134 -10.61 -11.30 -8.19
CA GLN A 134 -9.64 -12.38 -8.28
C GLN A 134 -8.25 -11.83 -8.54
N THR A 135 -8.09 -10.87 -9.45
CA THR A 135 -6.76 -10.34 -9.81
C THR A 135 -6.09 -9.51 -8.70
N THR A 136 -6.82 -8.79 -7.85
CA THR A 136 -6.25 -8.09 -6.69
C THR A 136 -5.90 -9.03 -5.55
N THR A 137 -6.75 -10.02 -5.26
CA THR A 137 -6.45 -11.08 -4.29
C THR A 137 -5.29 -11.94 -4.77
N GLU A 138 -5.27 -12.35 -6.04
CA GLU A 138 -4.17 -13.12 -6.65
C GLU A 138 -2.85 -12.36 -6.59
N LYS A 139 -2.84 -11.05 -6.84
CA LYS A 139 -1.63 -10.21 -6.70
C LYS A 139 -1.15 -10.10 -5.25
N LYS A 140 -2.07 -9.93 -4.28
CA LYS A 140 -1.71 -9.93 -2.84
C LYS A 140 -1.21 -11.29 -2.38
N VAL A 141 -1.85 -12.38 -2.83
CA VAL A 141 -1.42 -13.77 -2.60
C VAL A 141 -0.04 -14.02 -3.20
N GLU A 142 0.22 -13.52 -4.41
CA GLU A 142 1.54 -13.62 -5.04
C GLU A 142 2.61 -12.85 -4.24
N GLU A 143 2.30 -11.63 -3.78
CA GLU A 143 3.20 -10.85 -2.93
C GLU A 143 3.51 -11.58 -1.62
N PHE A 144 2.48 -12.00 -0.87
CA PHE A 144 2.66 -12.75 0.36
C PHE A 144 3.35 -14.08 0.14
N GLY A 145 3.08 -14.76 -0.97
CA GLY A 145 3.76 -16.00 -1.36
C GLY A 145 5.26 -15.79 -1.57
N ARG A 146 5.67 -14.68 -2.20
CA ARG A 146 7.09 -14.31 -2.34
C ARG A 146 7.73 -14.04 -0.98
N VAL A 147 7.04 -13.34 -0.08
CA VAL A 147 7.54 -13.09 1.28
C VAL A 147 7.68 -14.41 2.06
N MET A 148 6.66 -15.27 2.00
CA MET A 148 6.67 -16.59 2.63
C MET A 148 7.82 -17.46 2.11
N PHE A 149 8.06 -17.46 0.80
CA PHE A 149 9.19 -18.17 0.20
C PHE A 149 10.55 -17.71 0.76
N LEU A 150 10.80 -16.39 0.81
CA LEU A 150 12.03 -15.87 1.40
C LEU A 150 12.15 -16.23 2.87
N HIS A 151 11.04 -16.15 3.61
CA HIS A 151 10.99 -16.48 5.03
C HIS A 151 11.30 -17.96 5.28
N GLN A 152 10.73 -18.88 4.50
CA GLN A 152 11.01 -20.32 4.61
C GLN A 152 12.51 -20.61 4.45
N ILE A 153 13.17 -19.99 3.47
CA ILE A 153 14.63 -20.10 3.31
C ILE A 153 15.36 -19.50 4.53
N ALA A 154 14.91 -18.36 5.04
CA ALA A 154 15.52 -17.67 6.19
C ALA A 154 15.47 -18.52 7.47
N VAL A 155 14.34 -19.18 7.74
CA VAL A 155 14.16 -20.05 8.91
C VAL A 155 14.80 -21.43 8.75
N GLY A 156 15.37 -21.71 7.57
CA GLY A 156 16.24 -22.86 7.33
C GLY A 156 15.60 -24.02 6.55
N THR A 157 14.43 -23.81 5.95
CA THR A 157 13.80 -24.80 5.06
C THR A 157 14.69 -25.09 3.86
N ILE A 158 14.93 -26.38 3.60
CA ILE A 158 15.85 -26.82 2.54
C ILE A 158 15.07 -26.97 1.23
N ILE A 159 15.39 -26.10 0.26
CA ILE A 159 14.87 -26.18 -1.11
C ILE A 159 16.00 -26.69 -2.01
N ASP A 160 15.98 -27.99 -2.30
CA ASP A 160 17.03 -28.71 -3.05
C ASP A 160 17.02 -28.31 -4.53
N VAL A 161 18.15 -27.80 -5.04
CA VAL A 161 18.27 -27.31 -6.42
C VAL A 161 18.37 -28.45 -7.44
N THR A 162 18.58 -29.69 -6.98
CA THR A 162 18.71 -30.89 -7.82
C THR A 162 17.37 -31.61 -8.03
N LYS A 163 16.34 -31.21 -7.28
CA LYS A 163 14.99 -31.75 -7.38
C LYS A 163 14.12 -30.87 -8.27
N ASP A 164 13.07 -31.50 -8.80
CA ASP A 164 12.00 -30.78 -9.46
C ASP A 164 11.15 -30.06 -8.40
N ASN A 165 11.21 -28.73 -8.39
CA ASN A 165 10.45 -27.87 -7.48
C ASN A 165 9.30 -27.24 -8.26
N GLY A 166 8.47 -28.06 -8.91
CA GLY A 166 7.42 -27.62 -9.83
C GLY A 166 6.52 -26.51 -9.27
N ASP A 167 6.11 -26.63 -8.01
CA ASP A 167 5.24 -25.66 -7.34
C ASP A 167 5.95 -24.33 -7.00
N LEU A 168 7.28 -24.28 -7.07
CA LEU A 168 8.09 -23.12 -6.72
C LEU A 168 8.76 -22.46 -7.94
N VAL A 169 8.53 -22.96 -9.15
CA VAL A 169 9.23 -22.50 -10.37
C VAL A 169 9.18 -20.97 -10.52
N ASP A 170 7.99 -20.38 -10.37
CA ASP A 170 7.80 -18.94 -10.58
C ASP A 170 8.45 -18.10 -9.47
N VAL A 171 8.36 -18.54 -8.22
CA VAL A 171 8.93 -17.80 -7.08
C VAL A 171 10.45 -17.94 -7.01
N ILE A 172 11.00 -19.08 -7.43
CA ILE A 172 12.44 -19.27 -7.64
C ILE A 172 12.93 -18.36 -8.77
N ALA A 173 12.27 -18.35 -9.93
CA ALA A 173 12.64 -17.50 -11.05
C ALA A 173 12.59 -16.00 -10.67
N TYR A 174 11.60 -15.59 -9.88
CA TYR A 174 11.54 -14.26 -9.27
C TYR A 174 12.76 -14.00 -8.36
N GLY A 175 13.05 -14.90 -7.42
CA GLY A 175 14.16 -14.77 -6.49
C GLY A 175 15.52 -14.68 -7.19
N GLU A 176 15.74 -15.47 -8.25
CA GLU A 176 16.96 -15.43 -9.05
C GLU A 176 17.07 -14.13 -9.85
N ARG A 177 15.99 -13.73 -10.55
CA ARG A 177 15.93 -12.49 -11.34
C ARG A 177 16.19 -11.26 -10.49
N GLU A 178 15.65 -11.22 -9.28
CA GLU A 178 15.81 -10.11 -8.35
C GLU A 178 17.08 -10.22 -7.48
N ASN A 179 17.89 -11.26 -7.67
CA ASN A 179 19.11 -11.54 -6.91
C ASN A 179 18.85 -11.64 -5.38
N LEU A 180 17.74 -12.25 -5.00
CA LEU A 180 17.32 -12.47 -3.60
C LEU A 180 17.78 -13.83 -3.07
N ILE A 181 18.00 -14.80 -3.94
CA ILE A 181 18.48 -16.14 -3.59
C ILE A 181 19.74 -16.49 -4.37
N GLU A 182 20.53 -17.40 -3.83
CA GLU A 182 21.71 -17.97 -4.47
C GLU A 182 21.87 -19.45 -4.07
N ILE A 183 22.69 -20.19 -4.81
CA ILE A 183 22.92 -21.61 -4.54
C ILE A 183 23.98 -21.79 -3.45
N ASP A 184 23.61 -22.49 -2.36
CA ASP A 184 24.57 -23.08 -1.44
C ASP A 184 25.09 -24.41 -1.99
N VAL A 185 26.24 -24.38 -2.64
CA VAL A 185 26.89 -25.55 -3.26
C VAL A 185 27.11 -26.68 -2.25
N LYS A 186 27.34 -26.37 -0.97
CA LYS A 186 27.58 -27.41 0.05
C LYS A 186 26.33 -28.18 0.42
N LYS A 187 25.17 -27.52 0.34
CA LYS A 187 23.87 -28.09 0.68
C LYS A 187 23.08 -28.53 -0.55
N ALA A 188 23.55 -28.19 -1.75
CA ALA A 188 22.80 -28.32 -3.00
C ALA A 188 21.38 -27.73 -2.86
N ALA A 189 21.28 -26.56 -2.23
CA ALA A 189 20.00 -25.92 -1.92
C ALA A 189 20.07 -24.41 -2.12
N TYR A 190 18.91 -23.78 -2.27
CA TYR A 190 18.82 -22.31 -2.26
C TYR A 190 19.09 -21.76 -0.85
N LYS A 191 19.76 -20.61 -0.79
CA LYS A 191 19.88 -19.76 0.39
C LYS A 191 19.61 -18.31 0.02
N LEU A 192 19.29 -17.47 0.99
CA LEU A 192 19.16 -16.03 0.75
C LEU A 192 20.52 -15.42 0.38
N SER A 193 20.52 -14.54 -0.61
CA SER A 193 21.63 -13.62 -0.86
C SER A 193 21.66 -12.54 0.22
N GLU A 194 22.68 -11.68 0.23
CA GLU A 194 22.70 -10.49 1.10
C GLU A 194 21.53 -9.54 0.84
N LYS A 195 21.07 -9.42 -0.42
CA LYS A 195 19.90 -8.60 -0.78
C LYS A 195 18.62 -9.27 -0.28
N GLY A 196 18.46 -10.57 -0.48
CA GLY A 196 17.31 -11.33 0.01
C GLY A 196 17.21 -11.31 1.53
N LYS A 197 18.35 -11.43 2.23
CA LYS A 197 18.39 -11.33 3.69
C LYS A 197 17.93 -9.95 4.18
N ARG A 198 18.42 -8.86 3.59
CA ARG A 198 17.97 -7.50 3.95
C ARG A 198 16.47 -7.30 3.71
N MET A 199 15.96 -7.80 2.59
CA MET A 199 14.54 -7.76 2.27
C MET A 199 13.72 -8.53 3.31
N HIS A 200 14.11 -9.77 3.63
CA HIS A 200 13.49 -10.54 4.71
C HIS A 200 13.53 -9.80 6.05
N ASP A 201 14.70 -9.29 6.44
CA ASP A 201 14.89 -8.59 7.71
C ASP A 201 14.04 -7.30 7.77
N SER A 202 13.76 -6.64 6.63
CA SER A 202 12.82 -5.51 6.60
C SER A 202 11.37 -5.90 6.89
N TYR A 203 10.91 -7.08 6.44
CA TYR A 203 9.57 -7.57 6.77
C TYR A 203 9.45 -7.94 8.25
N ILE A 204 10.50 -8.52 8.83
CA ILE A 204 10.53 -8.82 10.28
C ILE A 204 10.60 -7.51 11.09
N ALA A 205 11.38 -6.52 10.65
CA ALA A 205 11.44 -5.21 11.30
C ALA A 205 10.08 -4.49 11.25
N GLU A 206 9.37 -4.58 10.13
CA GLU A 206 8.01 -4.07 9.99
C GLU A 206 7.04 -4.75 10.97
N ALA A 207 7.09 -6.09 11.07
CA ALA A 207 6.30 -6.83 12.07
C ALA A 207 6.60 -6.38 13.50
N GLN A 208 7.88 -6.15 13.83
CA GLN A 208 8.29 -5.68 15.16
C GLN A 208 7.81 -4.25 15.45
N ASP A 209 7.81 -3.36 14.45
CA ASP A 209 7.23 -2.02 14.59
C ASP A 209 5.72 -2.08 14.82
N LEU A 210 5.02 -2.95 14.08
CA LEU A 210 3.59 -3.20 14.26
C LEU A 210 3.28 -3.69 15.69
N ILE A 211 4.04 -4.66 16.20
CA ILE A 211 3.91 -5.11 17.60
C ILE A 211 4.10 -3.93 18.55
N LYS A 212 5.19 -3.19 18.41
CA LYS A 212 5.51 -2.06 19.30
C LYS A 212 4.40 -1.00 19.33
N ARG A 213 3.77 -0.74 18.18
CA ARG A 213 2.75 0.31 18.04
C ARG A 213 1.35 -0.14 18.39
N PHE A 214 1.03 -1.41 18.14
CA PHE A 214 -0.36 -1.86 18.11
C PHE A 214 -0.67 -3.03 19.05
N ASP A 215 0.33 -3.71 19.63
CA ASP A 215 0.06 -4.83 20.54
C ASP A 215 -0.76 -4.42 21.77
N ILE A 216 -0.63 -3.16 22.21
CA ILE A 216 -1.44 -2.55 23.27
C ILE A 216 -2.96 -2.61 22.99
N TYR A 217 -3.38 -2.69 21.72
CA TYR A 217 -4.81 -2.80 21.36
C TYR A 217 -5.31 -4.24 21.35
N GLY A 218 -4.46 -5.24 21.64
CA GLY A 218 -4.87 -6.64 21.67
C GLY A 218 -5.88 -6.97 22.77
N ASP A 219 -5.97 -6.12 23.79
CA ASP A 219 -6.86 -6.28 24.93
C ASP A 219 -7.26 -4.92 25.51
N VAL A 220 -8.38 -4.38 25.01
CA VAL A 220 -8.91 -3.07 25.42
C VAL A 220 -10.26 -3.22 26.12
N ASP A 221 -10.31 -2.83 27.39
CA ASP A 221 -11.55 -2.68 28.16
C ASP A 221 -11.86 -1.19 28.32
N VAL A 222 -13.11 -0.79 28.07
CA VAL A 222 -13.53 0.61 28.11
C VAL A 222 -14.62 0.77 29.15
N ASP A 223 -14.35 1.54 30.19
CA ASP A 223 -15.29 1.74 31.27
C ASP A 223 -16.45 2.70 30.90
N SER A 224 -17.41 2.87 31.81
CA SER A 224 -18.57 3.74 31.58
C SER A 224 -18.23 5.24 31.43
N ALA A 225 -17.05 5.68 31.89
CA ALA A 225 -16.54 7.02 31.65
C ALA A 225 -15.82 7.10 30.27
N GLY A 226 -15.53 5.96 29.68
CA GLY A 226 -14.83 5.78 28.43
C GLY A 226 -13.31 5.95 28.55
N THR A 227 -12.79 5.68 29.74
CA THR A 227 -11.37 5.44 29.95
C THR A 227 -11.03 4.04 29.46
N ALA A 228 -9.98 3.94 28.65
CA ALA A 228 -9.47 2.68 28.12
C ALA A 228 -8.45 2.10 29.10
N HIS A 229 -8.63 0.83 29.44
CA HIS A 229 -7.73 0.01 30.22
C HIS A 229 -7.16 -1.07 29.30
N PHE A 230 -5.84 -1.23 29.31
CA PHE A 230 -5.12 -2.16 28.45
C PHE A 230 -4.61 -3.35 29.26
N ASP A 231 -4.43 -4.52 28.63
CA ASP A 231 -3.88 -5.75 29.24
C ASP A 231 -4.66 -6.25 30.48
N THR A 232 -5.99 -6.10 30.47
CA THR A 232 -6.88 -6.45 31.59
C THR A 232 -7.27 -7.94 31.64
N ASN A 233 -7.03 -8.69 30.58
CA ASN A 233 -7.56 -10.00 30.21
C ASN A 233 -9.10 -10.08 30.15
N LEU A 234 -9.78 -8.92 30.05
CA LEU A 234 -11.24 -8.80 30.01
C LEU A 234 -11.72 -7.97 28.81
N GLY A 235 -10.80 -7.33 28.10
CA GLY A 235 -11.08 -6.45 26.98
C GLY A 235 -11.29 -7.18 25.67
N ARG A 236 -11.44 -6.40 24.61
CA ARG A 236 -11.59 -6.85 23.24
C ARG A 236 -10.33 -6.54 22.45
N ASP A 237 -10.03 -7.37 21.46
CA ASP A 237 -8.99 -7.07 20.48
C ASP A 237 -9.50 -5.99 19.51
N LEU A 238 -8.86 -4.83 19.54
CA LEU A 238 -9.15 -3.67 18.69
C LEU A 238 -8.02 -3.38 17.70
N ARG A 239 -7.06 -4.30 17.52
CA ARG A 239 -5.89 -4.08 16.64
C ARG A 239 -6.29 -3.77 15.19
N VAL A 240 -7.27 -4.48 14.64
CA VAL A 240 -7.74 -4.26 13.26
C VAL A 240 -8.30 -2.84 13.08
N ALA A 241 -9.21 -2.41 13.94
CA ALA A 241 -9.75 -1.06 13.88
C ALA A 241 -8.66 0.01 14.11
N ALA A 242 -7.69 -0.25 14.98
CA ALA A 242 -6.55 0.65 15.18
C ALA A 242 -5.64 0.73 13.96
N PHE A 243 -5.40 -0.39 13.25
CA PHE A 243 -4.66 -0.40 11.99
C PHE A 243 -5.36 0.47 10.95
N GLU A 244 -6.66 0.26 10.73
CA GLU A 244 -7.47 1.02 9.77
C GLU A 244 -7.46 2.52 10.08
N ALA A 245 -7.66 2.89 11.35
CA ALA A 245 -7.67 4.29 11.78
C ALA A 245 -6.30 5.00 11.62
N GLU A 246 -5.20 4.25 11.62
CA GLU A 246 -3.84 4.77 11.46
C GLU A 246 -3.28 4.52 10.04
N GLY A 247 -4.11 4.06 9.09
CA GLY A 247 -3.73 3.86 7.68
C GLY A 247 -2.85 2.63 7.42
N VAL A 248 -2.89 1.61 8.28
CA VAL A 248 -2.15 0.36 8.13
C VAL A 248 -3.07 -0.73 7.53
N ASP A 249 -2.62 -1.45 6.49
CA ASP A 249 -3.37 -2.59 5.92
C ASP A 249 -3.45 -3.75 6.95
N PRO A 250 -4.64 -4.09 7.48
CA PRO A 250 -4.78 -5.13 8.49
C PRO A 250 -4.42 -6.53 8.00
N PHE A 251 -4.58 -6.81 6.70
CA PHE A 251 -4.23 -8.11 6.10
C PHE A 251 -2.71 -8.28 6.03
N ARG A 252 -2.01 -7.23 5.60
CA ARG A 252 -0.54 -7.21 5.63
C ARG A 252 -0.02 -7.33 7.06
N ALA A 253 -0.60 -6.58 8.00
CA ALA A 253 -0.22 -6.65 9.40
C ALA A 253 -0.41 -8.08 9.95
N ARG A 254 -1.58 -8.69 9.76
CA ARG A 254 -1.83 -10.09 10.15
C ARG A 254 -0.84 -11.06 9.52
N PHE A 255 -0.51 -10.85 8.24
CA PHE A 255 0.44 -11.70 7.53
C PHE A 255 1.85 -11.60 8.14
N LEU A 256 2.37 -10.38 8.31
CA LEU A 256 3.71 -10.17 8.85
C LEU A 256 3.85 -10.60 10.31
N LEU A 257 2.82 -10.37 11.13
CA LEU A 257 2.79 -10.83 12.52
C LEU A 257 2.83 -12.37 12.61
N GLY A 258 2.11 -13.07 11.73
CA GLY A 258 2.15 -14.53 11.68
C GLY A 258 3.52 -15.10 11.30
N LEU A 259 4.25 -14.43 10.39
CA LEU A 259 5.66 -14.78 10.10
C LEU A 259 6.55 -14.55 11.32
N ASN A 260 6.42 -13.38 11.96
CA ASN A 260 7.24 -13.03 13.11
C ASN A 260 7.04 -14.00 14.29
N ASP A 261 5.79 -14.43 14.51
CA ASP A 261 5.43 -15.32 15.61
C ASP A 261 5.75 -16.80 15.30
N GLY A 262 6.23 -17.08 14.09
CA GLY A 262 6.59 -18.42 13.63
C GLY A 262 5.38 -19.34 13.45
N GLU A 263 4.19 -18.79 13.20
CA GLU A 263 2.95 -19.56 13.01
C GLU A 263 3.09 -20.54 11.83
N TRP A 264 3.93 -20.19 10.84
CA TRP A 264 4.06 -20.92 9.58
C TRP A 264 5.41 -21.60 9.39
N ASP A 265 6.34 -21.46 10.33
CA ASP A 265 7.69 -22.05 10.27
C ASP A 265 7.67 -23.57 10.14
N LYS A 266 6.60 -24.21 10.65
CA LYS A 266 6.44 -25.66 10.72
C LYS A 266 5.36 -26.20 9.78
N LEU A 267 4.93 -25.42 8.80
CA LEU A 267 4.01 -25.91 7.78
C LEU A 267 4.74 -26.88 6.84
N ASP A 268 4.57 -28.18 7.08
CA ASP A 268 5.16 -29.23 6.24
C ASP A 268 4.68 -29.15 4.77
N ASN A 269 3.50 -28.57 4.54
CA ASN A 269 2.89 -28.39 3.22
C ASN A 269 2.94 -26.93 2.72
N TRP A 270 3.88 -26.10 3.22
CA TRP A 270 3.94 -24.69 2.84
C TRP A 270 4.02 -24.47 1.32
N THR A 271 4.72 -25.34 0.58
CA THR A 271 4.84 -25.29 -0.88
C THR A 271 3.51 -25.49 -1.61
N GLU A 272 2.53 -26.10 -0.95
CA GLU A 272 1.18 -26.30 -1.50
C GLU A 272 0.26 -25.12 -1.18
N VAL A 273 0.49 -24.45 -0.04
CA VAL A 273 -0.45 -23.42 0.47
C VAL A 273 0.01 -21.98 0.24
N PHE A 274 1.29 -21.72 -0.02
CA PHE A 274 1.82 -20.35 -0.15
C PHE A 274 1.22 -19.53 -1.30
N GLN A 275 0.57 -20.20 -2.26
CA GLN A 275 -0.21 -19.60 -3.35
C GLN A 275 -1.70 -19.99 -3.31
N ASP A 276 -2.17 -20.74 -2.32
CA ASP A 276 -3.57 -21.16 -2.22
C ASP A 276 -4.45 -20.04 -1.63
N PRO A 277 -5.34 -19.42 -2.42
CA PRO A 277 -6.21 -18.36 -1.92
C PRO A 277 -7.12 -18.82 -0.78
N THR A 278 -7.45 -20.11 -0.71
CA THR A 278 -8.27 -20.70 0.36
C THR A 278 -7.56 -20.63 1.70
N TRP A 279 -6.26 -20.90 1.71
CA TRP A 279 -5.43 -20.79 2.90
C TRP A 279 -5.35 -19.34 3.39
N TYR A 280 -5.14 -18.39 2.47
CA TYR A 280 -5.17 -16.96 2.81
C TYR A 280 -6.51 -16.52 3.41
N GLY A 281 -7.63 -16.98 2.84
CA GLY A 281 -8.96 -16.73 3.42
C GLY A 281 -9.10 -17.24 4.86
N GLN A 282 -8.48 -18.38 5.19
CA GLN A 282 -8.50 -18.92 6.56
C GLN A 282 -7.67 -18.08 7.54
N ILE A 283 -6.45 -17.68 7.17
CA ILE A 283 -5.59 -16.89 8.07
C ILE A 283 -6.09 -15.45 8.25
N PHE A 284 -6.86 -14.93 7.28
CA PHE A 284 -7.44 -13.59 7.30
C PHE A 284 -8.85 -13.53 7.86
N ALA A 285 -9.53 -14.65 8.07
CA ALA A 285 -10.85 -14.68 8.70
C ALA A 285 -10.93 -13.90 10.03
N PRO A 286 -9.91 -13.89 10.92
CA PRO A 286 -9.93 -13.05 12.12
C PRO A 286 -9.95 -11.55 11.82
N VAL A 287 -9.32 -11.10 10.73
CA VAL A 287 -9.35 -9.70 10.30
C VAL A 287 -10.74 -9.32 9.82
N GLU A 288 -11.36 -10.16 8.99
CA GLU A 288 -12.70 -9.93 8.44
C GLU A 288 -13.81 -9.97 9.51
N GLN A 289 -13.58 -10.68 10.61
CA GLN A 289 -14.52 -10.83 11.72
C GLN A 289 -14.27 -9.84 12.87
N ALA A 290 -13.23 -9.02 12.77
CA ALA A 290 -12.89 -8.05 13.81
C ALA A 290 -13.95 -6.95 13.91
N ALA A 291 -14.03 -6.32 15.09
CA ALA A 291 -14.91 -5.19 15.31
C ALA A 291 -14.52 -4.03 14.38
N SER A 292 -15.49 -3.54 13.61
CA SER A 292 -15.25 -2.45 12.66
C SER A 292 -15.24 -1.08 13.35
N VAL A 293 -14.67 -0.08 12.67
CA VAL A 293 -14.70 1.31 13.15
C VAL A 293 -16.13 1.80 13.40
N GLU A 294 -17.10 1.37 12.60
CA GLU A 294 -18.51 1.72 12.78
C GLU A 294 -19.13 1.09 14.03
N GLU A 295 -18.77 -0.17 14.35
CA GLU A 295 -19.25 -0.85 15.57
C GLU A 295 -18.72 -0.14 16.83
N ILE A 296 -17.46 0.26 16.82
CA ILE A 296 -16.78 0.91 17.95
C ILE A 296 -17.21 2.38 18.07
N GLY A 297 -17.40 3.04 16.92
CA GLY A 297 -17.62 4.46 16.77
C GLY A 297 -16.31 5.25 16.67
N GLU A 298 -16.13 6.01 15.59
CA GLU A 298 -14.91 6.78 15.30
C GLU A 298 -14.41 7.64 16.47
N SER A 299 -15.33 8.34 17.15
CA SER A 299 -14.98 9.19 18.29
C SER A 299 -14.46 8.39 19.50
N ASN A 300 -15.00 7.20 19.73
CA ASN A 300 -14.54 6.31 20.79
C ASN A 300 -13.18 5.73 20.42
N LEU A 301 -13.03 5.21 19.20
CA LEU A 301 -11.78 4.65 18.71
C LEU A 301 -10.64 5.67 18.77
N ARG A 302 -10.87 6.91 18.31
CA ARG A 302 -9.89 7.99 18.39
C ARG A 302 -9.47 8.29 19.84
N ARG A 303 -10.43 8.29 20.77
CA ARG A 303 -10.15 8.49 22.20
C ARG A 303 -9.35 7.33 22.80
N ILE A 304 -9.61 6.09 22.39
CA ILE A 304 -8.83 4.90 22.80
C ILE A 304 -7.40 5.02 22.29
N ILE A 305 -7.21 5.37 21.00
CA ILE A 305 -5.90 5.56 20.36
C ILE A 305 -5.08 6.63 21.09
N GLU A 306 -5.67 7.78 21.44
CA GLU A 306 -4.96 8.82 22.19
C GLU A 306 -4.53 8.34 23.59
N GLN A 307 -5.36 7.56 24.28
CA GLN A 307 -5.02 6.96 25.59
C GLN A 307 -3.90 5.91 25.46
N ALA A 308 -3.93 5.08 24.42
CA ALA A 308 -2.88 4.11 24.14
C ALA A 308 -1.54 4.81 23.84
N LYS A 309 -1.55 5.83 22.97
CA LYS A 309 -0.36 6.64 22.67
C LYS A 309 0.22 7.33 23.92
N ALA A 310 -0.65 7.81 24.82
CA ALA A 310 -0.20 8.36 26.09
C ALA A 310 0.47 7.30 26.98
N THR A 311 -0.08 6.09 27.02
CA THR A 311 0.45 4.95 27.79
C THR A 311 1.82 4.50 27.25
N LEU A 312 1.95 4.33 25.93
CA LEU A 312 3.21 3.95 25.26
C LEU A 312 4.34 4.98 25.42
N ARG A 313 4.03 6.26 25.69
CA ARG A 313 5.05 7.29 25.98
C ARG A 313 5.60 7.19 27.40
N LEU A 314 4.91 6.48 28.30
CA LEU A 314 5.28 6.34 29.71
C LEU A 314 6.00 5.02 30.02
N SER A 315 5.91 4.04 29.10
CA SER A 315 6.64 2.76 29.13
C SER A 315 8.05 2.88 28.56
#